data_AF-A0A2X1MF81-F1
#
_entry.id   AF-A0A2X1MF81-F1
#
_cell.length_a   1.000
_cell.length_b   1.000
_cell.length_c   1.000
_cell.angle_alpha   90.00
_cell.angle_beta   90.00
_cell.angle_gamma   90.00
#
_symmetry.space_group_name_H-M   'P 1'
#
loop_
_entity.id
_entity.type
_entity.pdbx_description
1 polymer ?
#
loop_
_entity_poly.entity_id
_entity_poly.type
_entity_poly.pdbx_seq_one_letter_code
_entity_poly.pdbx_strand_id
1 'polypeptide(L)'
;MTDTTMQLLSQSTDPVKMPDFDILAEGKTLSGVAERLMSLSLTDNRGFEADQLTITLDDADGQLQLPPRGARLTVLIGWKGEPLTEKGSYIVDEIAHEGPPDRLTVSARSRFSG
;
A
#
# COMPACT_ATOMS: atom_id res chain seq x y z
N MET A 1 7.51 -55.68 13.80
CA MET A 1 8.42 -54.67 14.36
C MET A 1 9.00 -53.94 13.17
N THR A 2 8.27 -52.90 12.74
CA THR A 2 8.70 -51.48 12.73
C THR A 2 9.71 -51.18 11.65
N ASP A 3 9.23 -50.59 10.55
CA ASP A 3 9.98 -49.48 9.94
C ASP A 3 9.03 -48.35 9.51
N THR A 4 8.21 -47.94 10.48
CA THR A 4 7.42 -46.71 10.46
C THR A 4 8.36 -45.53 10.74
N THR A 5 9.36 -45.29 9.89
CA THR A 5 10.31 -44.18 10.10
C THR A 5 10.60 -43.37 8.83
N MET A 6 10.19 -43.85 7.64
CA MET A 6 10.51 -43.15 6.37
C MET A 6 9.43 -42.17 5.88
N GLN A 7 8.42 -41.84 6.70
CA GLN A 7 7.28 -41.00 6.28
C GLN A 7 7.22 -39.60 6.91
N LEU A 8 8.29 -39.11 7.54
CA LEU A 8 8.37 -37.71 7.95
C LEU A 8 9.58 -37.07 7.32
N LEU A 9 9.35 -36.37 6.19
CA LEU A 9 10.05 -35.16 5.74
C LEU A 9 9.52 -34.69 4.38
N SER A 10 8.21 -34.82 4.11
CA SER A 10 7.57 -33.88 3.19
C SER A 10 7.32 -32.60 3.99
N GLN A 11 8.32 -31.73 4.07
CA GLN A 11 8.06 -30.36 4.53
C GLN A 11 7.06 -29.77 3.55
N SER A 12 5.81 -29.67 3.96
CA SER A 12 4.79 -28.91 3.27
C SER A 12 5.32 -27.48 3.16
N THR A 13 5.79 -27.12 1.97
CA THR A 13 6.12 -25.72 1.68
C THR A 13 4.78 -25.03 1.50
N ASP A 14 4.14 -24.68 2.62
CA ASP A 14 2.96 -23.84 2.56
C ASP A 14 3.38 -22.56 1.82
N PRO A 15 2.68 -22.19 0.74
CA PRO A 15 3.05 -21.01 -0.02
C PRO A 15 3.02 -19.81 0.91
N VAL A 16 4.19 -19.18 1.11
CA VAL A 16 4.29 -17.95 1.89
C VAL A 16 3.53 -16.88 1.13
N LYS A 17 2.42 -16.42 1.69
CA LYS A 17 1.63 -15.33 1.10
C LYS A 17 2.46 -14.05 1.11
N MET A 18 2.64 -13.46 -0.06
CA MET A 18 3.27 -12.16 -0.23
C MET A 18 2.17 -11.10 -0.32
N PRO A 19 2.19 -10.04 0.51
CA PRO A 19 1.25 -8.95 0.37
C PRO A 19 1.48 -8.23 -0.96
N ASP A 20 0.39 -7.71 -1.52
CA ASP A 20 0.39 -6.96 -2.76
C ASP A 20 -0.58 -5.78 -2.66
N PHE A 21 -0.38 -4.76 -3.47
CA PHE A 21 -1.19 -3.54 -3.43
C PHE A 21 -1.17 -2.83 -4.78
N ASP A 22 -2.15 -1.94 -4.98
CA ASP A 22 -2.13 -0.96 -6.06
C ASP A 22 -2.68 0.37 -5.53
N ILE A 23 -2.17 1.47 -6.07
CA ILE A 23 -2.62 2.82 -5.75
C ILE A 23 -3.01 3.50 -7.06
N LEU A 24 -4.29 3.82 -7.19
CA LEU A 24 -4.80 4.51 -8.36
C LEU A 24 -4.91 6.00 -8.06
N ALA A 25 -4.37 6.85 -8.92
CA ALA A 25 -4.64 8.28 -8.94
C ALA A 25 -5.67 8.57 -10.04
N GLU A 26 -6.83 9.15 -9.69
CA GLU A 26 -7.91 9.43 -10.63
C GLU A 26 -8.31 8.22 -11.50
N GLY A 27 -8.28 7.02 -10.91
CA GLY A 27 -8.65 5.77 -11.57
C GLY A 27 -7.56 5.13 -12.43
N LYS A 28 -6.31 5.62 -12.39
CA LYS A 28 -5.16 5.03 -13.10
C LYS A 28 -4.05 4.66 -12.12
N THR A 29 -3.43 3.51 -12.32
CA THR A 29 -2.28 3.06 -11.52
C THR A 29 -1.19 4.13 -11.50
N LEU A 30 -0.78 4.51 -10.29
CA LEU A 30 0.25 5.50 -10.05
C LEU A 30 1.62 4.87 -10.28
N SER A 31 2.22 5.17 -11.44
CA SER A 31 3.45 4.53 -11.90
C SER A 31 4.64 4.84 -11.00
N GLY A 32 5.53 3.86 -10.79
CA GLY A 32 6.73 4.00 -9.97
C GLY A 32 6.50 3.86 -8.46
N VAL A 33 5.26 3.95 -7.98
CA VAL A 33 4.94 3.81 -6.55
C VAL A 33 5.17 2.40 -6.04
N ALA A 34 4.79 1.39 -6.81
CA ALA A 34 4.95 -0.02 -6.39
C ALA A 34 6.40 -0.40 -6.10
N GLU A 35 7.34 0.13 -6.89
CA GLU A 35 8.77 -0.16 -6.79
C GLU A 35 9.48 0.63 -5.68
N ARG A 36 8.86 1.73 -5.23
CA ARG A 36 9.45 2.70 -4.30
C ARG A 36 8.72 2.78 -2.96
N LEU A 37 7.70 1.94 -2.76
CA LEU A 37 6.93 1.94 -1.53
C LEU A 37 7.80 1.51 -0.35
N MET A 38 7.98 2.44 0.59
CA MET A 38 8.61 2.16 1.88
C MET A 38 7.56 1.76 2.91
N SER A 39 6.43 2.48 2.94
CA SER A 39 5.32 2.16 3.82
C SER A 39 3.98 2.62 3.23
N LEU A 40 2.94 1.84 3.49
CA LEU A 40 1.54 2.22 3.30
C LEU A 40 0.82 1.97 4.61
N SER A 41 0.21 3.03 5.16
CA SER A 41 -0.57 2.96 6.39
C SER A 41 -1.98 3.44 6.12
N LEU A 42 -2.95 2.63 6.55
CA LEU A 42 -4.36 2.97 6.52
C LEU A 42 -4.92 2.90 7.94
N THR A 43 -5.55 3.98 8.38
CA THR A 43 -6.25 4.05 9.68
C THR A 43 -7.72 4.34 9.45
N ASP A 44 -8.56 3.34 9.73
CA ASP A 44 -10.01 3.49 9.74
C ASP A 44 -10.43 4.16 11.06
N ASN A 45 -11.00 5.35 10.97
CA ASN A 45 -11.44 6.11 12.14
C ASN A 45 -12.93 5.91 12.38
N ARG A 46 -13.36 6.00 13.65
CA ARG A 46 -14.78 5.84 14.03
C ARG A 46 -15.42 7.19 14.28
N GLY A 47 -16.73 7.28 14.07
CA GLY A 47 -17.50 8.48 14.38
C GLY A 47 -17.39 9.53 13.27
N PHE A 48 -16.96 10.73 13.64
CA PHE A 48 -16.93 11.90 12.73
C PHE A 48 -15.52 12.22 12.21
N GLU A 49 -14.55 11.35 12.48
CA GLU A 49 -13.18 11.50 11.99
C GLU A 49 -13.01 10.77 10.66
N ALA A 50 -12.38 11.43 9.69
CA ALA A 50 -12.07 10.83 8.40
C ALA A 50 -10.95 9.78 8.54
N ASP A 51 -11.02 8.75 7.72
CA ASP A 51 -9.94 7.76 7.60
C ASP A 51 -8.67 8.43 7.09
N GLN A 52 -7.53 7.91 7.52
CA GLN A 52 -6.22 8.45 7.17
C GLN A 52 -5.43 7.46 6.34
N LEU A 53 -4.84 7.95 5.27
CA LEU A 53 -3.88 7.25 4.42
C LEU A 53 -2.55 7.99 4.46
N THR A 54 -1.48 7.26 4.77
CA THR A 54 -0.10 7.75 4.67
C THR A 54 0.70 6.81 3.79
N ILE A 55 1.39 7.37 2.79
CA ILE A 55 2.27 6.63 1.88
C ILE A 55 3.67 7.27 1.97
N THR A 56 4.68 6.47 2.26
CA THR A 56 6.08 6.91 2.22
C THR A 56 6.80 6.22 1.06
N LEU A 57 7.51 7.02 0.27
CA LEU A 57 8.19 6.58 -0.95
C LEU A 57 9.66 7.00 -0.94
N ASP A 58 10.48 6.16 -1.57
CA ASP A 58 11.86 6.49 -1.90
C ASP A 58 11.92 7.38 -3.15
N ASP A 59 12.40 8.62 -2.99
CA ASP A 59 12.57 9.61 -4.06
C ASP A 59 14.04 10.07 -4.18
N ALA A 60 14.99 9.21 -3.84
CA ALA A 60 16.42 9.56 -3.88
C ALA A 60 16.93 10.02 -5.27
N ASP A 61 16.19 9.75 -6.35
CA ASP A 61 16.51 10.19 -7.72
C ASP A 61 15.57 11.28 -8.28
N GLY A 62 14.59 11.74 -7.49
CA GLY A 62 13.65 12.81 -7.84
C GLY A 62 12.75 12.51 -9.04
N GLN A 63 12.56 11.24 -9.41
CA GLN A 63 11.80 10.85 -10.61
C GLN A 63 10.31 10.55 -10.33
N LEU A 64 9.87 10.55 -9.07
CA LEU A 64 8.47 10.24 -8.74
C LEU A 64 7.52 11.36 -9.17
N GLN A 65 6.60 11.02 -10.07
CA GLN A 65 5.49 11.91 -10.44
C GLN A 65 4.29 11.62 -9.56
N LEU A 66 4.16 12.39 -8.48
CA LEU A 66 3.02 12.29 -7.58
C LEU A 66 1.82 13.14 -8.06
N PRO A 67 0.59 12.69 -7.81
CA PRO A 67 -0.58 13.48 -8.14
C PRO A 67 -0.64 14.72 -7.22
N PRO A 68 -1.22 15.84 -7.68
CA PRO A 68 -1.26 17.06 -6.90
C PRO A 68 -2.17 16.92 -5.67
N ARG A 69 -2.00 17.84 -4.70
CA ARG A 69 -2.98 18.03 -3.62
C ARG A 69 -4.39 18.17 -4.20
N GLY A 70 -5.35 17.52 -3.56
CA GLY A 70 -6.75 17.47 -3.98
C GLY A 70 -7.09 16.33 -4.94
N ALA A 71 -6.10 15.63 -5.50
CA ALA A 71 -6.33 14.44 -6.30
C ALA A 71 -6.91 13.29 -5.46
N ARG A 72 -7.74 12.46 -6.08
CA ARG A 72 -8.28 11.25 -5.47
C ARG A 72 -7.32 10.07 -5.67
N LEU A 73 -6.98 9.44 -4.55
CA LEU A 73 -6.30 8.16 -4.48
C LEU A 73 -7.30 7.06 -4.15
N THR A 74 -7.22 5.94 -4.84
CA THR A 74 -7.91 4.69 -4.47
C THR A 74 -6.86 3.66 -4.11
N VAL A 75 -7.00 3.04 -2.94
CA VAL A 75 -6.03 2.04 -2.44
C VAL A 75 -6.63 0.65 -2.56
N LEU A 76 -5.86 -0.26 -3.14
CA LEU A 76 -6.19 -1.69 -3.22
C LEU A 76 -5.10 -2.48 -2.51
N ILE A 77 -5.49 -3.46 -1.69
CA ILE A 77 -4.56 -4.34 -0.96
C ILE A 77 -5.03 -5.78 -1.09
N GLY A 78 -4.09 -6.72 -1.16
CA GLY A 78 -4.39 -8.14 -1.22
C GLY A 78 -3.15 -9.01 -1.11
N TRP A 79 -3.22 -10.18 -1.72
CA TRP A 79 -2.12 -11.13 -1.81
C TRP A 79 -1.70 -11.29 -3.25
N LYS A 80 -0.39 -11.43 -3.48
CA LYS A 80 0.17 -11.59 -4.81
C LYS A 80 -0.44 -12.80 -5.52
N GLY A 81 -0.96 -12.59 -6.73
CA GLY A 81 -1.62 -13.62 -7.52
C GLY A 81 -3.12 -13.82 -7.22
N GLU A 82 -3.67 -13.06 -6.27
CA GLU A 82 -5.11 -12.99 -5.98
C GLU A 82 -5.65 -11.60 -6.41
N PRO A 83 -6.96 -11.45 -6.69
CA PRO A 83 -7.55 -10.13 -6.91
C PRO A 83 -7.36 -9.21 -5.69
N LEU A 84 -6.93 -7.97 -5.93
CA LEU A 84 -6.79 -6.96 -4.87
C LEU A 84 -8.17 -6.45 -4.43
N THR A 85 -8.30 -6.13 -3.14
CA THR A 85 -9.53 -5.58 -2.56
C THR A 85 -9.39 -4.07 -2.42
N GLU A 86 -10.36 -3.32 -2.93
CA GLU A 86 -10.44 -1.87 -2.71
C GLU A 86 -10.68 -1.56 -1.23
N LYS A 87 -9.83 -0.71 -0.66
CA LYS A 87 -9.85 -0.33 0.76
C LYS A 87 -10.46 1.05 1.01
N GLY A 88 -10.63 1.85 -0.03
CA GLY A 88 -11.28 3.15 0.06
C GLY A 88 -10.71 4.16 -0.92
N SER A 89 -11.29 5.36 -0.89
CA SER A 89 -10.84 6.52 -1.67
C SER A 89 -10.52 7.70 -0.75
N TYR A 90 -9.36 8.31 -0.99
CA TYR A 90 -8.76 9.35 -0.16
C TYR A 90 -8.41 10.56 -1.02
N ILE A 91 -8.50 11.76 -0.46
CA ILE A 91 -8.11 13.00 -1.13
C ILE A 91 -6.74 13.42 -0.60
N VAL A 92 -5.78 13.65 -1.50
CA VAL A 92 -4.45 14.11 -1.13
C VAL A 92 -4.54 15.46 -0.43
N ASP A 93 -4.07 15.52 0.80
CA ASP A 93 -3.96 16.75 1.58
C ASP A 93 -2.56 17.35 1.43
N GLU A 94 -1.51 16.54 1.56
CA GLU A 94 -0.15 17.03 1.65
C GLU A 94 0.84 16.09 0.97
N ILE A 95 1.88 16.67 0.40
CA ILE A 95 3.06 15.98 -0.10
C ILE A 95 4.26 16.67 0.54
N ALA A 96 4.93 15.97 1.43
CA ALA A 96 6.12 16.46 2.12
C ALA A 96 7.38 15.80 1.54
N HIS A 97 8.43 16.60 1.36
CA HIS A 97 9.77 16.13 1.00
C HIS A 97 10.65 16.20 2.25
N GLU A 98 11.29 15.08 2.60
CA GLU A 98 12.29 15.02 3.66
C GLU A 98 13.68 14.79 3.03
N GLY A 99 14.72 15.34 3.65
CA GLY A 99 16.09 15.41 3.12
C GLY A 99 16.79 14.05 2.93
N PRO A 100 18.14 14.02 2.80
CA PRO A 100 18.83 12.84 2.25
C PRO A 100 18.81 11.58 3.15
N PRO A 101 18.59 10.37 2.58
CA PRO A 101 18.12 10.16 1.21
C PRO A 101 16.68 10.64 1.06
N ASP A 102 16.39 11.33 -0.05
CA ASP A 102 15.15 12.06 -0.23
C ASP A 102 13.93 11.12 -0.15
N ARG A 103 12.99 11.48 0.73
CA ARG A 103 11.74 10.73 0.93
C ARG A 103 10.55 11.62 0.62
N LEU A 104 9.54 10.98 0.05
CA LEU A 104 8.23 11.58 -0.18
C LEU A 104 7.21 10.98 0.76
N THR A 105 6.51 11.82 1.51
CA THR A 105 5.38 11.41 2.34
C THR A 105 4.10 12.05 1.78
N VAL A 106 3.16 11.20 1.37
CA VAL A 106 1.82 11.60 0.93
C VAL A 106 0.83 11.33 2.05
N SER A 107 0.15 12.38 2.50
CA SER A 107 -0.94 12.31 3.47
C SER A 107 -2.27 12.58 2.77
N ALA A 108 -3.24 11.70 2.96
CA ALA A 108 -4.56 11.80 2.36
C ALA A 108 -5.65 11.38 3.35
N ARG A 109 -6.87 11.93 3.19
CA ARG A 109 -8.01 11.62 4.06
C ARG A 109 -9.25 11.22 3.27
N SER A 110 -10.07 10.33 3.83
CA SER A 110 -11.37 10.02 3.23
C SER A 110 -12.31 11.23 3.34
N ARG A 111 -13.25 11.37 2.41
CA ARG A 111 -14.34 12.35 2.57
C ARG A 111 -15.47 11.70 3.33
N PHE A 112 -15.84 12.30 4.45
CA PHE A 112 -17.12 12.04 5.08
C PHE A 112 -18.24 12.49 4.14
N SER A 113 -19.04 11.55 3.65
CA SER A 113 -20.34 11.84 3.02
C SER A 113 -21.43 11.51 4.04
N GLY A 114 -21.83 12.49 4.83
CA GLY A 114 -23.01 12.42 5.70
C GLY A 114 -24.10 13.36 5.24
#